data_AF-A0A2H6AV32-F1
#
_entry.id   AF-A0A2H6AV32-F1
#
_cell.length_a   1.000
_cell.length_b   1.000
_cell.length_c   1.000
_cell.angle_alpha   90.00
_cell.angle_beta   90.00
_cell.angle_gamma   90.00
#
_symmetry.space_group_name_H-M   'P 1'
#
loop_
_entity.id
_entity.type
_entity.pdbx_description
1 polymer ?
#
loop_
_entity_poly.entity_id
_entity_poly.type
_entity_poly.pdbx_seq_one_letter_code
_entity_poly.pdbx_strand_id
1 'polypeptide(L)'
;MTGVLESRGDELLEVTAAALEPAARLVEEARARLRTLLVRDGRVDPAALHEHQSAAHGLAWMEVYRQGLAQLHSWAERLADAGRLGELERLVLTCSFG
;
A
#
# COMPACT_ATOMS: atom_id res chain seq x y z
N MET A 1 9.06 -32.49 1.57
CA MET A 1 9.02 -31.40 0.58
C MET A 1 8.69 -30.05 1.25
N THR A 2 9.12 -29.86 2.51
CA THR A 2 8.58 -28.83 3.42
C THR A 2 9.48 -27.60 3.56
N GLY A 3 10.78 -27.71 3.25
CA GLY A 3 11.75 -26.63 3.47
C GLY A 3 11.75 -25.49 2.45
N VAL A 4 11.20 -25.67 1.24
CA VAL A 4 11.22 -24.63 0.18
C VAL A 4 10.19 -23.52 0.43
N LEU A 5 9.12 -23.82 1.17
CA LEU A 5 8.11 -22.81 1.53
C LEU A 5 8.45 -22.06 2.82
N GLU A 6 9.24 -22.66 3.71
CA GLU A 6 9.71 -22.00 4.95
C GLU A 6 10.76 -20.93 4.63
N SER A 7 11.74 -21.19 3.75
CA SER A 7 12.73 -20.17 3.38
C SER A 7 12.14 -18.99 2.59
N ARG A 8 11.01 -19.18 1.92
CA ARG A 8 10.27 -18.11 1.21
C ARG A 8 9.49 -17.20 2.16
N GLY A 9 9.31 -17.59 3.42
CA GLY A 9 8.51 -16.85 4.39
C GLY A 9 9.19 -15.57 4.88
N ASP A 10 10.45 -15.67 5.28
CA ASP A 10 11.25 -14.52 5.72
C ASP A 10 11.55 -13.58 4.53
N GLU A 11 11.89 -14.16 3.38
CA GLU A 11 12.04 -13.42 2.12
C GLU A 11 10.76 -12.65 1.73
N LEU A 12 9.58 -13.21 2.02
CA LEU A 12 8.29 -12.56 1.73
C LEU A 12 8.06 -11.33 2.62
N LEU A 13 8.40 -11.38 3.91
CA LEU A 13 8.30 -10.20 4.78
C LEU A 13 9.30 -9.12 4.35
N GLU A 14 10.53 -9.50 4.01
CA GLU A 14 11.55 -8.56 3.54
C GLU A 14 11.12 -7.84 2.24
N VAL A 15 10.67 -8.58 1.22
CA VAL A 15 10.28 -7.97 -0.06
C VAL A 15 9.03 -7.11 0.07
N THR A 16 8.06 -7.52 0.90
CA THR A 16 6.84 -6.73 1.12
C THR A 16 7.11 -5.48 1.93
N ALA A 17 7.99 -5.52 2.94
CA ALA A 17 8.46 -4.34 3.66
C ALA A 17 9.14 -3.34 2.71
N ALA A 18 10.05 -3.82 1.87
CA ALA A 18 10.80 -3.00 0.92
C ALA A 18 9.90 -2.30 -0.12
N ALA A 19 8.71 -2.86 -0.42
CA ALA A 19 7.74 -2.27 -1.35
C ALA A 19 6.92 -1.11 -0.75
N LEU A 20 6.83 -0.99 0.59
CA LEU A 20 5.95 0.00 1.23
C LEU A 20 6.43 1.44 1.01
N GLU A 21 7.73 1.69 1.12
CA GLU A 21 8.30 3.03 0.94
C GLU A 21 8.14 3.54 -0.51
N PRO A 22 8.48 2.77 -1.56
CA PRO A 22 8.17 3.15 -2.94
C PRO A 22 6.69 3.43 -3.19
N ALA A 23 5.79 2.59 -2.64
CA ALA A 23 4.34 2.81 -2.76
C ALA A 23 3.91 4.12 -2.07
N ALA A 24 4.46 4.43 -0.90
CA ALA A 24 4.19 5.69 -0.21
C ALA A 24 4.69 6.91 -0.99
N ARG A 25 5.90 6.85 -1.52
CA ARG A 25 6.45 7.91 -2.36
C ARG A 25 5.59 8.17 -3.60
N LEU A 26 5.11 7.12 -4.27
CA LEU A 26 4.21 7.27 -5.42
C LEU A 26 2.94 8.05 -5.06
N VAL A 27 2.30 7.71 -3.94
CA VAL A 27 1.06 8.37 -3.52
C VAL A 27 1.31 9.81 -3.08
N GLU A 28 2.40 10.08 -2.36
CA GLU A 28 2.76 11.45 -1.95
C GLU A 28 3.11 12.34 -3.15
N GLU A 29 3.79 11.79 -4.14
CA GLU A 29 4.04 12.46 -5.41
C GLU A 29 2.76 12.77 -6.20
N ALA A 30 1.79 11.84 -6.24
CA ALA A 30 0.49 12.06 -6.86
C ALA A 30 -0.32 13.12 -6.09
N ARG A 31 -0.30 13.07 -4.76
CA ARG A 31 -0.94 14.05 -3.87
C ARG A 31 -0.37 15.45 -4.10
N ALA A 32 0.96 15.59 -4.12
CA ALA A 32 1.63 16.87 -4.34
C ALA A 32 1.24 17.49 -5.69
N ARG A 33 1.21 16.69 -6.76
CA ARG A 33 0.77 17.13 -8.09
C ARG A 33 -0.70 17.56 -8.10
N LEU A 34 -1.58 16.79 -7.47
CA LEU A 34 -3.00 17.18 -7.41
C LEU A 34 -3.24 18.43 -6.56
N ARG A 35 -2.44 18.69 -5.52
CA ARG A 35 -2.58 19.92 -4.74
C ARG A 35 -2.36 21.18 -5.58
N THR A 36 -1.47 21.16 -6.58
CA THR A 36 -1.25 22.34 -7.45
C THR A 36 -2.48 22.65 -8.33
N LEU A 37 -3.25 21.63 -8.66
CA LEU A 37 -4.48 21.72 -9.45
C LEU A 37 -5.68 22.10 -8.57
N LEU A 38 -5.77 21.52 -7.38
CA LEU A 38 -6.99 21.53 -6.56
C LEU A 38 -7.01 22.59 -5.47
N VAL A 39 -5.88 23.17 -5.08
CA VAL A 39 -5.80 24.09 -3.93
C VAL A 39 -5.70 25.54 -4.40
N ARG A 40 -6.55 26.40 -3.83
CA ARG A 40 -6.58 27.86 -4.00
C ARG A 40 -6.68 28.49 -2.61
N ASP A 41 -5.84 29.49 -2.33
CA ASP A 41 -5.80 30.18 -1.03
C ASP A 41 -5.77 29.23 0.19
N GLY A 42 -5.01 28.14 0.06
CA GLY A 42 -4.86 27.13 1.12
C GLY A 42 -6.05 26.18 1.31
N ARG A 43 -7.11 26.27 0.50
CA ARG A 43 -8.29 25.42 0.57
C ARG A 43 -8.50 24.66 -0.74
N VAL A 44 -9.16 23.50 -0.66
CA VAL A 44 -9.59 22.78 -1.87
C VAL A 44 -10.69 23.59 -2.55
N ASP A 45 -10.50 23.87 -3.83
CA ASP A 45 -11.47 24.55 -4.67
C ASP A 45 -12.50 23.53 -5.22
N PRO A 46 -13.81 23.71 -4.94
CA PRO A 46 -14.83 22.75 -5.37
C PRO A 46 -14.98 22.62 -6.89
N ALA A 47 -14.76 23.71 -7.65
CA ALA A 47 -14.88 23.69 -9.10
C ALA A 47 -13.70 22.93 -9.73
N ALA A 48 -12.48 23.18 -9.28
CA ALA A 48 -11.29 22.45 -9.69
C ALA A 48 -11.36 20.97 -9.28
N LEU A 49 -11.92 20.66 -8.10
CA LEU A 49 -12.17 19.28 -7.69
C LEU A 49 -13.17 18.57 -8.61
N HIS A 50 -14.21 19.27 -9.04
CA HIS A 50 -15.17 18.73 -10.01
C HIS A 50 -14.52 18.52 -11.39
N GLU A 51 -13.76 19.50 -11.88
CA GLU A 51 -13.02 19.42 -13.15
C GLU A 51 -12.01 18.26 -13.17
N HIS A 52 -11.32 18.01 -12.05
CA HIS A 52 -10.31 16.97 -11.92
C HIS A 52 -10.78 15.75 -11.11
N GLN A 53 -12.10 15.47 -11.09
CA GLN A 53 -12.70 14.43 -10.25
C GLN A 53 -12.07 13.04 -10.45
N SER A 54 -11.82 12.65 -11.71
CA SER A 54 -11.21 11.34 -12.01
C SER A 54 -9.82 11.20 -11.38
N ALA A 55 -9.01 12.26 -11.41
CA ALA A 55 -7.69 12.23 -10.81
C ALA A 55 -7.74 12.25 -9.28
N ALA A 56 -8.65 13.05 -8.69
CA ALA A 56 -8.89 13.06 -7.26
C ALA A 56 -9.37 11.69 -6.74
N HIS A 57 -10.28 11.04 -7.48
CA HIS A 57 -10.76 9.70 -7.15
C HIS A 57 -9.65 8.65 -7.33
N GLY A 58 -8.84 8.75 -8.37
CA GLY A 58 -7.67 7.90 -8.57
C GLY A 58 -6.69 7.98 -7.40
N LEU A 59 -6.40 9.20 -6.90
CA LEU A 59 -5.57 9.39 -5.71
C LEU A 59 -6.19 8.72 -4.47
N ALA A 60 -7.51 8.84 -4.28
CA ALA A 60 -8.19 8.19 -3.17
C ALA A 60 -8.03 6.65 -3.22
N TRP A 61 -8.17 6.04 -4.40
CA TRP A 61 -7.91 4.62 -4.57
C TRP A 61 -6.45 4.25 -4.30
N MET A 62 -5.50 5.00 -4.84
CA MET A 62 -4.07 4.74 -4.59
C MET A 62 -3.75 4.76 -3.09
N GLU A 63 -4.31 5.71 -2.34
CA GLU A 63 -4.16 5.79 -0.89
C GLU A 63 -4.77 4.59 -0.17
N VAL A 64 -5.96 4.12 -0.60
CA VAL A 64 -6.59 2.90 -0.05
C VAL A 64 -5.71 1.67 -0.28
N TYR A 65 -5.17 1.49 -1.48
CA TYR A 65 -4.27 0.36 -1.78
C TYR A 65 -2.97 0.45 -0.97
N ARG A 66 -2.33 1.62 -0.92
CA ARG A 66 -1.12 1.85 -0.12
C ARG A 66 -1.34 1.49 1.35
N GLN A 67 -2.45 1.94 1.93
CA GLN A 67 -2.79 1.61 3.32
C GLN A 67 -3.09 0.11 3.48
N GLY A 68 -3.84 -0.49 2.54
CA GLY A 68 -4.12 -1.93 2.54
C GLY A 68 -2.84 -2.77 2.57
N LEU A 69 -1.88 -2.47 1.70
CA LEU A 69 -0.57 -3.13 1.66
C LEU A 69 0.18 -3.01 2.99
N ALA A 70 0.24 -1.80 3.56
CA ALA A 70 0.90 -1.57 4.84
C ALA A 70 0.24 -2.35 5.99
N GLN A 71 -1.09 -2.39 6.02
CA GLN A 71 -1.83 -3.13 7.06
C GLN A 71 -1.67 -4.65 6.91
N LEU A 72 -1.64 -5.17 5.68
CA LEU A 72 -1.43 -6.60 5.40
C LEU A 72 -0.01 -7.04 5.74
N HIS A 73 1.00 -6.24 5.41
CA HIS A 73 2.37 -6.49 5.83
C HIS A 73 2.48 -6.52 7.37
N SER A 74 1.96 -5.48 8.04
CA SER A 74 1.98 -5.40 9.50
C SER A 74 1.19 -6.52 10.19
N TRP A 75 0.11 -6.99 9.57
CA TRP A 75 -0.63 -8.18 10.03
C TRP A 75 0.23 -9.44 9.94
N ALA A 76 0.97 -9.62 8.85
CA ALA A 76 1.86 -10.76 8.68
C ALA A 76 3.06 -10.73 9.63
N GLU A 77 3.66 -9.56 9.89
CA GLU A 77 4.73 -9.39 10.91
C GLU A 77 4.25 -9.86 12.29
N ARG A 78 3.07 -9.40 12.74
CA ARG A 78 2.51 -9.82 14.03
C ARG A 78 2.24 -11.32 14.11
N LEU A 79 1.89 -11.95 12.99
CA LEU A 79 1.71 -13.40 12.94
C LEU A 79 3.06 -14.12 13.00
N ALA A 80 4.10 -13.60 12.36
CA ALA A 80 5.45 -14.15 12.41
C ALA A 80 6.01 -14.10 13.84
N ASP A 81 5.90 -12.95 14.50
CA ASP A 81 6.32 -12.75 15.90
C ASP A 81 5.62 -13.74 16.85
N ALA A 82 4.36 -14.08 16.54
CA ALA A 82 3.57 -15.02 17.32
C ALA A 82 3.80 -16.50 16.94
N GLY A 83 4.67 -16.81 15.97
CA GLY A 83 4.86 -18.17 15.44
C GLY A 83 3.61 -18.73 14.72
N ARG A 84 2.77 -17.84 14.19
CA ARG A 84 1.45 -18.13 13.58
C ARG A 84 1.36 -17.79 12.10
N LEU A 85 2.47 -17.35 11.48
CA LEU A 85 2.51 -17.12 10.04
C LEU A 85 2.58 -18.48 9.30
N GLY A 86 1.42 -19.02 8.95
CA GLY A 86 1.27 -20.30 8.24
C GLY A 86 1.28 -20.16 6.73
N GLU A 87 1.00 -21.27 6.05
CA GLU A 87 0.95 -21.31 4.58
C GLU A 87 -0.17 -20.43 4.00
N LEU A 88 -1.36 -20.48 4.59
CA LEU A 88 -2.50 -19.69 4.15
C LEU A 88 -2.21 -18.19 4.27
N GLU A 89 -1.62 -17.76 5.39
CA GLU A 89 -1.32 -16.35 5.63
C GLU A 89 -0.25 -15.83 4.67
N ARG A 90 0.76 -16.65 4.36
CA ARG A 90 1.75 -16.33 3.32
C ARG A 90 1.11 -16.19 1.94
N LEU A 91 0.15 -17.05 1.58
CA LEU A 91 -0.56 -16.96 0.30
C LEU A 91 -1.42 -15.69 0.21
N VAL A 92 -2.14 -15.35 1.28
CA VAL A 92 -2.91 -14.10 1.36
C VAL A 92 -1.98 -12.89 1.17
N LEU A 93 -0.83 -12.85 1.86
CA LEU A 93 0.14 -11.78 1.71
C LEU A 93 0.70 -11.71 0.28
N THR A 94 1.04 -12.86 -0.32
CA THR A 94 1.55 -12.93 -1.70
C THR A 94 0.53 -12.38 -2.69
N CYS A 95 -0.72 -12.83 -2.66
CA CYS A 95 -1.78 -12.35 -3.55
C CYS A 95 -2.17 -10.89 -3.33
N SER A 96 -1.77 -10.30 -2.21
CA SER A 96 -2.02 -8.89 -1.93
C SER A 96 -0.97 -7.98 -2.57
N PHE A 97 0.26 -8.47 -2.74
CA PHE A 97 1.40 -7.70 -3.26
C PHE A 97 1.76 -8.03 -4.72
N GLY A 98 1.24 -9.12 -5.30
CA GLY A 98 1.43 -9.52 -6.70
C GLY A 98 0.11 -9.64 -7.46
#